data_AF-A0A7C4H7W9-F1
#
_entry.id   AF-A0A7C4H7W9-F1
#
_cell.length_a   1.000
_cell.length_b   1.000
_cell.length_c   1.000
_cell.angle_alpha   90.00
_cell.angle_beta   90.00
_cell.angle_gamma   90.00
#
_symmetry.space_group_name_H-M   'P 1'
#
loop_
_entity.id
_entity.type
_entity.pdbx_description
1 polymer ?
#
loop_
_entity_poly.entity_id
_entity_poly.type
_entity_poly.pdbx_seq_one_letter_code
_entity_poly.pdbx_strand_id
1 'polypeptide(L)'
;MKRVILTIIMFSILLLTAYCSYNFGSTIGYKTGYKDGYEAGYTAGNETGYIYGSQTGFTRGYLIGFSRGNETGYFAGYLNGNETGYNLGYRIGFRDGEQRGYERGFSAGYELGYSNGFETGNATGFNLGYETGYLQGVIDGAGRGFTIRDPTYNEAMNFVKIDQTDKNEYVEGVYTCINFAADFKMNAFNAGYRCGLVYIEFIQGAHALVCFNTTDGGLIFIEPQTDDMMRVEIGIRYWNDNGYTCPWNDTIIRYIIIW
;
A
#
# COMPACT_ATOMS: atom_id res chain seq x y z
N MET A 1 114.23 -76.91 74.51
CA MET A 1 114.49 -76.39 73.14
C MET A 1 113.53 -76.92 72.08
N LYS A 2 113.36 -78.24 71.88
CA LYS A 2 112.50 -78.78 70.79
C LYS A 2 111.02 -78.34 70.81
N ARG A 3 110.39 -78.23 71.99
CA ARG A 3 108.98 -77.78 72.10
C ARG A 3 108.78 -76.32 71.68
N VAL A 4 109.71 -75.42 72.04
CA VAL A 4 109.61 -73.98 71.73
C VAL A 4 109.70 -73.73 70.23
N ILE A 5 110.59 -74.43 69.53
CA ILE A 5 110.75 -74.30 68.07
C ILE A 5 109.49 -74.79 67.34
N LEU A 6 108.91 -75.91 67.78
CA LEU A 6 107.69 -76.45 67.16
C LEU A 6 106.50 -75.49 67.35
N THR A 7 106.38 -74.87 68.53
CA THR A 7 105.33 -73.87 68.80
C THR A 7 105.52 -72.63 67.94
N ILE A 8 106.74 -72.13 67.77
CA ILE A 8 107.03 -70.98 66.89
C ILE A 8 106.67 -71.31 65.44
N ILE A 9 107.06 -72.49 64.93
CA ILE A 9 106.73 -72.90 63.56
C ILE A 9 105.21 -73.01 63.36
N MET A 10 104.49 -73.64 64.30
CA MET A 10 103.03 -73.72 64.23
C MET A 10 102.38 -72.34 64.26
N PHE A 11 102.86 -71.43 65.11
CA PHE A 11 102.32 -70.07 65.20
C PHE A 11 102.58 -69.27 63.92
N SER A 12 103.76 -69.41 63.32
CA SER A 12 104.10 -68.80 62.04
C SER A 12 103.24 -69.33 60.89
N ILE A 13 102.97 -70.64 60.84
CA ILE A 13 102.08 -71.22 59.83
C ILE A 13 100.65 -70.70 60.02
N LEU A 14 100.17 -70.59 61.25
CA LEU A 14 98.83 -70.10 61.56
C LEU A 14 98.66 -68.61 61.18
N LEU A 15 99.70 -67.80 61.44
CA LEU A 15 99.74 -66.41 61.02
C LEU A 15 99.75 -66.27 59.49
N LEU A 16 100.53 -67.11 58.80
CA LEU A 16 100.62 -67.08 57.35
C LEU A 16 99.30 -67.51 56.70
N THR A 17 98.64 -68.55 57.23
CA THR A 17 97.33 -68.99 56.72
C THR A 17 96.26 -67.94 57.00
N ALA A 18 96.22 -67.35 58.19
CA ALA A 18 95.29 -66.27 58.51
C ALA A 18 95.50 -65.04 57.61
N TYR A 19 96.75 -64.66 57.35
CA TYR A 19 97.09 -63.55 56.46
C TYR A 19 96.68 -63.83 55.01
N CYS A 20 96.92 -65.05 54.51
CA CYS A 20 96.49 -65.46 53.18
C CYS A 20 94.96 -65.49 53.06
N SER A 21 94.25 -66.08 54.03
CA SER A 21 92.79 -66.15 54.03
C SER A 21 92.14 -64.77 54.08
N TYR A 22 92.68 -63.84 54.87
CA TYR A 22 92.19 -62.46 54.95
C TYR A 22 92.38 -61.72 53.61
N ASN A 23 93.59 -61.77 53.03
CA ASN A 23 93.85 -61.07 51.77
C ASN A 23 93.06 -61.67 50.61
N PHE A 24 92.96 -63.00 50.52
CA PHE A 24 92.23 -63.66 49.44
C PHE A 24 90.72 -63.43 49.56
N GLY A 25 90.16 -63.54 50.77
CA GLY A 25 88.75 -63.29 51.03
C GLY A 25 88.35 -61.83 50.82
N SER A 26 89.16 -60.89 51.30
CA SER A 26 88.91 -59.45 51.14
C SER A 26 89.00 -59.01 49.68
N THR A 27 90.01 -59.49 48.94
CA THR A 27 90.24 -59.03 47.56
C THR A 27 89.19 -59.59 46.62
N ILE A 28 88.86 -60.89 46.74
CA ILE A 28 87.84 -61.52 45.89
C ILE A 28 86.46 -61.00 46.26
N GLY A 29 86.08 -61.04 47.54
CA GLY A 29 84.75 -60.62 47.99
C GLY A 29 84.43 -59.17 47.63
N TYR A 30 85.40 -58.26 47.73
CA TYR A 30 85.20 -56.87 47.32
C TYR A 30 85.11 -56.73 45.79
N LYS A 31 86.00 -57.38 45.01
CA LYS A 31 85.99 -57.23 43.55
C LYS A 31 84.74 -57.85 42.91
N THR A 32 84.36 -59.07 43.26
CA THR A 32 83.20 -59.74 42.66
C THR A 32 81.89 -59.18 43.23
N GLY A 33 81.80 -59.01 44.54
CA GLY A 33 80.58 -58.48 45.18
C GLY A 33 80.24 -57.07 44.72
N TYR A 34 81.22 -56.18 44.63
CA TYR A 34 80.98 -54.81 44.17
C TYR A 34 80.68 -54.75 42.68
N LYS A 35 81.48 -55.42 41.83
CA LYS A 35 81.30 -55.35 40.39
C LYS A 35 79.97 -55.98 39.96
N ASP A 36 79.71 -57.21 40.37
CA ASP A 36 78.51 -57.94 39.90
C ASP A 36 77.24 -57.32 40.49
N GLY A 37 77.27 -56.90 41.76
CA GLY A 37 76.14 -56.26 42.42
C GLY A 37 75.81 -54.87 41.85
N TYR A 38 76.83 -54.04 41.61
CA TYR A 38 76.64 -52.70 41.04
C TYR A 38 76.21 -52.76 39.59
N GLU A 39 76.85 -53.60 38.77
CA GLU A 39 76.58 -53.69 37.33
C GLU A 39 75.19 -54.29 37.08
N ALA A 40 74.79 -55.32 37.83
CA ALA A 40 73.44 -55.89 37.75
C ALA A 40 72.36 -54.91 38.26
N GLY A 41 72.61 -54.27 39.40
CA GLY A 41 71.66 -53.31 39.98
C GLY A 41 71.47 -52.06 39.11
N TYR A 42 72.57 -51.54 38.56
CA TYR A 42 72.54 -50.38 37.68
C TYR A 42 71.85 -50.71 36.35
N THR A 43 72.20 -51.82 35.70
CA THR A 43 71.60 -52.20 34.41
C THR A 43 70.10 -52.47 34.55
N ALA A 44 69.70 -53.27 35.56
CA ALA A 44 68.29 -53.59 35.78
C ALA A 44 67.48 -52.34 36.21
N GLY A 45 68.04 -51.48 37.06
CA GLY A 45 67.37 -50.26 37.49
C GLY A 45 67.18 -49.27 36.34
N ASN A 46 68.22 -49.02 35.55
CA ASN A 46 68.19 -48.02 34.50
C ASN A 46 67.43 -48.50 33.26
N GLU A 47 67.68 -49.71 32.75
CA GLU A 47 66.94 -50.18 31.57
C GLU A 47 65.46 -50.30 31.88
N THR A 48 65.08 -50.97 32.96
CA THR A 48 63.68 -51.21 33.25
C THR A 48 62.96 -49.92 33.63
N GLY A 49 63.56 -49.09 34.49
CA GLY A 49 62.96 -47.84 34.94
C GLY A 49 62.83 -46.81 33.82
N TYR A 50 63.91 -46.61 33.03
CA TYR A 50 63.93 -45.62 31.97
C TYR A 50 63.09 -46.05 30.77
N ILE A 51 63.21 -47.30 30.31
CA ILE A 51 62.46 -47.77 29.13
C ILE A 51 60.97 -47.81 29.44
N TYR A 52 60.54 -48.45 30.54
CA TYR A 52 59.12 -48.50 30.86
C TYR A 52 58.56 -47.13 31.22
N GLY A 53 59.25 -46.34 32.04
CA GLY A 53 58.79 -45.00 32.42
C GLY A 53 58.66 -44.06 31.23
N SER A 54 59.67 -44.04 30.35
CA SER A 54 59.68 -43.19 29.17
C SER A 54 58.69 -43.67 28.11
N GLN A 55 58.69 -44.95 27.74
CA GLN A 55 57.74 -45.43 26.72
C GLN A 55 56.29 -45.36 27.21
N THR A 56 55.98 -45.84 28.41
CA THR A 56 54.57 -45.84 28.86
C THR A 56 54.08 -44.46 29.23
N GLY A 57 54.92 -43.63 29.87
CA GLY A 57 54.60 -42.24 30.20
C GLY A 57 54.40 -41.38 28.96
N PHE A 58 55.32 -41.46 27.99
CA PHE A 58 55.21 -40.72 26.73
C PHE A 58 54.04 -41.21 25.88
N THR A 59 53.91 -42.52 25.68
CA THR A 59 52.82 -43.09 24.85
C THR A 59 51.45 -42.78 25.46
N ARG A 60 51.25 -43.00 26.76
CA ARG A 60 49.94 -42.70 27.39
C ARG A 60 49.68 -41.21 27.52
N GLY A 61 50.66 -40.42 27.96
CA GLY A 61 50.49 -38.98 28.14
C GLY A 61 50.27 -38.26 26.81
N TYR A 62 51.08 -38.57 25.81
CA TYR A 62 51.00 -37.95 24.49
C TYR A 62 49.81 -38.45 23.69
N LEU A 63 49.64 -39.76 23.48
CA LEU A 63 48.52 -40.23 22.64
C LEU A 63 47.16 -40.00 23.29
N ILE A 64 46.99 -40.29 24.59
CA ILE A 64 45.67 -40.13 25.22
C ILE A 64 45.38 -38.64 25.44
N GLY A 65 46.37 -37.86 25.90
CA GLY A 65 46.21 -36.42 26.12
C GLY A 65 45.97 -35.66 24.82
N PHE A 66 46.74 -35.94 23.77
CA PHE A 66 46.57 -35.31 22.47
C PHE A 66 45.31 -35.78 21.75
N SER A 67 45.03 -37.10 21.70
CA SER A 67 43.83 -37.62 21.03
C SER A 67 42.56 -37.12 21.71
N ARG A 68 42.47 -37.19 23.05
CA ARG A 68 41.28 -36.66 23.77
C ARG A 68 41.24 -35.15 23.74
N GLY A 69 42.34 -34.44 23.93
CA GLY A 69 42.36 -32.98 23.89
C GLY A 69 41.89 -32.45 22.53
N ASN A 70 42.35 -33.08 21.46
CA ASN A 70 42.01 -32.69 20.09
C ASN A 70 40.59 -33.15 19.72
N GLU A 71 40.20 -34.40 19.96
CA GLU A 71 38.80 -34.83 19.71
C GLU A 71 37.81 -34.01 20.53
N THR A 72 37.95 -33.93 21.85
CA THR A 72 36.94 -33.24 22.66
C THR A 72 36.99 -31.72 22.46
N GLY A 73 38.17 -31.13 22.35
CA GLY A 73 38.32 -29.68 22.18
C GLY A 73 37.90 -29.19 20.78
N TYR A 74 38.36 -29.89 19.73
CA TYR A 74 38.00 -29.55 18.35
C TYR A 74 36.54 -29.87 18.06
N PHE A 75 36.05 -31.05 18.45
CA PHE A 75 34.67 -31.45 18.15
C PHE A 75 33.66 -30.59 18.91
N ALA A 76 33.88 -30.33 20.20
CA ALA A 76 32.98 -29.46 20.98
C ALA A 76 33.08 -27.99 20.54
N GLY A 77 34.29 -27.49 20.27
CA GLY A 77 34.49 -26.11 19.81
C GLY A 77 33.90 -25.86 18.42
N TYR A 78 34.11 -26.80 17.50
CA TYR A 78 33.60 -26.71 16.13
C TYR A 78 32.09 -26.90 16.07
N LEU A 79 31.52 -27.91 16.73
CA LEU A 79 30.06 -28.10 16.74
C LEU A 79 29.34 -26.97 17.47
N ASN A 80 29.73 -26.62 18.69
CA ASN A 80 29.03 -25.53 19.40
C ASN A 80 29.26 -24.18 18.71
N GLY A 81 30.47 -23.90 18.23
CA GLY A 81 30.77 -22.64 17.54
C GLY A 81 29.98 -22.50 16.24
N ASN A 82 29.88 -23.57 15.46
CA ASN A 82 29.19 -23.55 14.17
C ASN A 82 27.68 -23.65 14.35
N GLU A 83 27.18 -24.54 15.20
CA GLU A 83 25.74 -24.66 15.46
C GLU A 83 25.18 -23.41 16.12
N THR A 84 25.85 -22.85 17.13
CA THR A 84 25.38 -21.62 17.80
C THR A 84 25.61 -20.39 16.93
N GLY A 85 26.79 -20.24 16.32
CA GLY A 85 27.10 -19.09 15.47
C GLY A 85 26.22 -19.03 14.22
N TYR A 86 26.04 -20.16 13.54
CA TYR A 86 25.22 -20.26 12.35
C TYR A 86 23.73 -20.16 12.69
N ASN A 87 23.21 -20.94 13.66
CA ASN A 87 21.78 -20.86 13.96
C ASN A 87 21.39 -19.53 14.58
N LEU A 88 22.17 -18.96 15.50
CA LEU A 88 21.80 -17.68 16.11
C LEU A 88 21.99 -16.52 15.11
N GLY A 89 23.11 -16.50 14.39
CA GLY A 89 23.40 -15.47 13.39
C GLY A 89 22.44 -15.50 12.20
N TYR A 90 22.17 -16.68 11.65
CA TYR A 90 21.23 -16.85 10.54
C TYR A 90 19.80 -16.61 11.00
N ARG A 91 19.34 -17.23 12.09
CA ARG A 91 17.94 -17.14 12.50
C ARG A 91 17.58 -15.75 13.03
N ILE A 92 18.47 -15.06 13.76
CA ILE A 92 18.21 -13.68 14.21
C ILE A 92 18.44 -12.69 13.06
N GLY A 93 19.55 -12.81 12.33
CA GLY A 93 19.87 -11.88 11.24
C GLY A 93 18.87 -11.95 10.08
N PHE A 94 18.49 -13.16 9.65
CA PHE A 94 17.54 -13.36 8.58
C PHE A 94 16.12 -13.01 9.02
N ARG A 95 15.63 -13.55 10.14
CA ARG A 95 14.25 -13.31 10.58
C ARG A 95 14.02 -11.85 10.95
N ASP A 96 14.93 -11.24 11.70
CA ASP A 96 14.75 -9.84 12.06
C ASP A 96 15.03 -8.90 10.87
N GLY A 97 15.93 -9.28 9.97
CA GLY A 97 16.21 -8.51 8.75
C GLY A 97 15.03 -8.52 7.78
N GLU A 98 14.45 -9.71 7.56
CA GLU A 98 13.26 -9.92 6.75
C GLU A 98 12.04 -9.26 7.39
N GLN A 99 11.79 -9.48 8.68
CA GLN A 99 10.65 -8.88 9.38
C GLN A 99 10.75 -7.35 9.40
N ARG A 100 11.89 -6.78 9.81
CA ARG A 100 12.05 -5.31 9.85
C ARG A 100 12.17 -4.68 8.46
N GLY A 101 12.63 -5.42 7.46
CA GLY A 101 12.71 -4.98 6.07
C GLY A 101 11.34 -5.01 5.40
N TYR A 102 10.58 -6.08 5.60
CA TYR A 102 9.23 -6.26 5.08
C TYR A 102 8.24 -5.32 5.77
N GLU A 103 8.21 -5.24 7.10
CA GLU A 103 7.30 -4.35 7.83
C GLU A 103 7.53 -2.88 7.46
N ARG A 104 8.79 -2.43 7.38
CA ARG A 104 9.10 -1.04 6.99
C ARG A 104 8.89 -0.79 5.50
N GLY A 105 9.31 -1.70 4.64
CA GLY A 105 9.15 -1.56 3.19
C GLY A 105 7.68 -1.62 2.77
N PHE A 106 6.91 -2.55 3.35
CA PHE A 106 5.49 -2.69 3.12
C PHE A 106 4.71 -1.53 3.72
N SER A 107 4.94 -1.15 4.99
CA SER A 107 4.21 -0.03 5.60
C SER A 107 4.51 1.29 4.88
N ALA A 108 5.79 1.59 4.59
CA ALA A 108 6.14 2.83 3.89
C ALA A 108 5.66 2.82 2.43
N GLY A 109 5.82 1.71 1.71
CA GLY A 109 5.37 1.58 0.31
C GLY A 109 3.84 1.59 0.18
N TYR A 110 3.14 0.94 1.11
CA TYR A 110 1.69 0.89 1.15
C TYR A 110 1.10 2.21 1.62
N GLU A 111 1.56 2.82 2.72
CA GLU A 111 1.04 4.13 3.15
C GLU A 111 1.32 5.23 2.14
N LEU A 112 2.56 5.34 1.62
CA LEU A 112 2.89 6.38 0.64
C LEU A 112 2.22 6.11 -0.71
N GLY A 113 2.21 4.86 -1.17
CA GLY A 113 1.62 4.49 -2.46
C GLY A 113 0.09 4.58 -2.44
N TYR A 114 -0.54 4.10 -1.37
CA TYR A 114 -1.99 4.15 -1.21
C TYR A 114 -2.46 5.56 -0.86
N SER A 115 -1.88 6.25 0.14
CA SER A 115 -2.35 7.60 0.50
C SER A 115 -2.09 8.59 -0.62
N ASN A 116 -0.87 8.69 -1.16
CA ASN A 116 -0.62 9.66 -2.24
C ASN A 116 -1.31 9.25 -3.53
N GLY A 117 -1.32 7.96 -3.88
CA GLY A 117 -1.95 7.49 -5.12
C GLY A 117 -3.47 7.60 -5.10
N PHE A 118 -4.10 7.27 -3.96
CA PHE A 118 -5.54 7.37 -3.77
C PHE A 118 -5.98 8.82 -3.53
N GLU A 119 -5.33 9.60 -2.67
CA GLU A 119 -5.70 11.01 -2.47
C GLU A 119 -5.42 11.83 -3.72
N THR A 120 -4.26 11.69 -4.36
CA THR A 120 -3.98 12.46 -5.59
C THR A 120 -4.83 11.95 -6.75
N GLY A 121 -4.99 10.64 -6.91
CA GLY A 121 -5.80 10.06 -7.98
C GLY A 121 -7.29 10.36 -7.83
N ASN A 122 -7.81 10.34 -6.60
CA ASN A 122 -9.21 10.63 -6.31
C ASN A 122 -9.45 12.14 -6.29
N ALA A 123 -8.63 12.95 -5.63
CA ALA A 123 -8.78 14.41 -5.66
C ALA A 123 -8.59 14.97 -7.07
N THR A 124 -7.57 14.53 -7.82
CA THR A 124 -7.36 15.01 -9.19
C THR A 124 -8.37 14.39 -10.14
N GLY A 125 -8.64 13.09 -10.07
CA GLY A 125 -9.61 12.43 -10.96
C GLY A 125 -11.06 12.87 -10.71
N PHE A 126 -11.45 13.05 -9.44
CA PHE A 126 -12.75 13.58 -9.06
C PHE A 126 -12.83 15.08 -9.35
N ASN A 127 -11.85 15.91 -8.97
CA ASN A 127 -11.95 17.35 -9.25
C ASN A 127 -11.82 17.65 -10.74
N LEU A 128 -10.84 17.09 -11.48
CA LEU A 128 -10.78 17.30 -12.94
C LEU A 128 -11.94 16.62 -13.67
N GLY A 129 -12.33 15.40 -13.28
CA GLY A 129 -13.42 14.67 -13.92
C GLY A 129 -14.80 15.27 -13.64
N TYR A 130 -15.03 15.74 -12.41
CA TYR A 130 -16.21 16.50 -12.04
C TYR A 130 -16.12 17.90 -12.63
N GLU A 131 -15.15 18.73 -12.29
CA GLU A 131 -15.09 20.11 -12.80
C GLU A 131 -15.05 20.14 -14.33
N THR A 132 -14.15 19.40 -14.99
CA THR A 132 -14.08 19.41 -16.46
C THR A 132 -15.22 18.61 -17.09
N GLY A 133 -15.56 17.41 -16.60
CA GLY A 133 -16.60 16.58 -17.22
C GLY A 133 -18.03 17.04 -16.91
N TYR A 134 -18.30 17.52 -15.71
CA TYR A 134 -19.58 18.15 -15.33
C TYR A 134 -19.69 19.56 -15.90
N LEU A 135 -18.67 20.45 -15.81
CA LEU A 135 -18.78 21.76 -16.47
C LEU A 135 -18.83 21.61 -17.97
N GLN A 136 -18.01 20.76 -18.60
CA GLN A 136 -18.11 20.53 -20.05
C GLN A 136 -19.40 19.82 -20.41
N GLY A 137 -19.91 18.88 -19.61
CA GLY A 137 -21.23 18.27 -19.83
C GLY A 137 -22.40 19.25 -19.65
N VAL A 138 -22.29 20.18 -18.71
CA VAL A 138 -23.22 21.29 -18.53
C VAL A 138 -23.07 22.30 -19.65
N ILE A 139 -21.87 22.60 -20.12
CA ILE A 139 -21.59 23.52 -21.25
C ILE A 139 -21.96 22.85 -22.58
N ASP A 140 -21.83 21.55 -22.76
CA ASP A 140 -22.21 20.83 -23.98
C ASP A 140 -23.71 20.55 -23.99
N GLY A 141 -24.32 20.33 -22.82
CA GLY A 141 -25.76 20.24 -22.62
C GLY A 141 -26.48 21.60 -22.68
N ALA A 142 -25.85 22.67 -22.19
CA ALA A 142 -26.37 24.04 -22.22
C ALA A 142 -25.87 24.85 -23.44
N GLY A 143 -24.80 24.44 -24.11
CA GLY A 143 -24.18 25.16 -25.23
C GLY A 143 -24.84 24.90 -26.58
N ARG A 144 -25.85 24.03 -26.62
CA ARG A 144 -26.85 23.97 -27.70
C ARG A 144 -28.28 24.18 -27.23
N GLY A 145 -28.46 24.49 -25.94
CA GLY A 145 -29.77 24.71 -25.34
C GLY A 145 -29.78 26.09 -24.70
N PHE A 146 -30.37 27.07 -25.38
CA PHE A 146 -31.06 28.14 -24.66
C PHE A 146 -31.81 27.46 -23.51
N THR A 147 -31.55 27.83 -22.25
CA THR A 147 -32.32 27.30 -21.12
C THR A 147 -33.68 27.96 -21.17
N ILE A 148 -34.50 27.55 -22.15
CA ILE A 148 -35.86 28.04 -22.38
C ILE A 148 -36.62 27.69 -21.11
N ARG A 149 -36.93 28.71 -20.33
CA ARG A 149 -37.55 28.56 -19.01
C ARG A 149 -38.89 29.27 -18.96
N ASP A 150 -39.73 28.80 -18.08
CA ASP A 150 -40.94 29.52 -17.70
C ASP A 150 -40.52 30.85 -17.02
N PRO A 151 -40.98 32.03 -17.51
CA PRO A 151 -40.68 33.32 -16.88
C PRO A 151 -41.48 33.50 -15.58
N THR A 152 -41.05 34.41 -14.70
CA THR A 152 -41.97 35.01 -13.72
C THR A 152 -43.00 35.89 -14.43
N TYR A 153 -44.12 36.20 -13.80
CA TYR A 153 -45.13 37.11 -14.34
C TYR A 153 -44.53 38.46 -14.71
N ASN A 154 -43.70 39.03 -13.85
CA ASN A 154 -43.05 40.31 -14.10
C ASN A 154 -42.06 40.24 -15.29
N GLU A 155 -41.31 39.15 -15.43
CA GLU A 155 -40.44 38.94 -16.59
C GLU A 155 -41.24 38.82 -17.88
N ALA A 156 -42.34 38.06 -17.88
CA ALA A 156 -43.22 37.91 -19.03
C ALA A 156 -43.80 39.27 -19.45
N MET A 157 -44.35 40.04 -18.51
CA MET A 157 -44.93 41.36 -18.81
C MET A 157 -43.87 42.39 -19.20
N ASN A 158 -42.64 42.29 -18.70
CA ASN A 158 -41.53 43.12 -19.16
C ASN A 158 -41.10 42.75 -20.58
N PHE A 159 -41.10 41.45 -20.92
CA PHE A 159 -40.84 40.98 -22.26
C PHE A 159 -41.90 41.50 -23.25
N VAL A 160 -43.18 41.36 -22.91
CA VAL A 160 -44.31 41.89 -23.71
C VAL A 160 -44.08 43.38 -24.05
N LYS A 161 -43.69 44.20 -23.06
CA LYS A 161 -43.45 45.65 -23.26
C LYS A 161 -42.28 46.00 -24.18
N ILE A 162 -41.29 45.12 -24.35
CA ILE A 162 -40.08 45.40 -25.15
C ILE A 162 -40.11 44.71 -26.50
N ASP A 163 -40.91 43.65 -26.64
CA ASP A 163 -41.21 43.03 -27.91
C ASP A 163 -41.82 44.07 -28.87
N GLN A 164 -41.69 43.82 -30.17
CA GLN A 164 -42.12 44.77 -31.20
C GLN A 164 -43.06 44.13 -32.22
N THR A 165 -43.57 42.92 -31.94
CA THR A 165 -44.44 42.19 -32.86
C THR A 165 -45.74 42.95 -33.09
N ASP A 166 -46.24 43.68 -32.09
CA ASP A 166 -47.39 44.58 -32.14
C ASP A 166 -47.26 45.69 -33.21
N LYS A 167 -46.03 46.04 -33.60
CA LYS A 167 -45.75 47.08 -34.61
C LYS A 167 -45.85 46.58 -36.04
N ASN A 168 -45.96 45.27 -36.26
CA ASN A 168 -46.14 44.71 -37.58
C ASN A 168 -47.54 45.01 -38.12
N GLU A 169 -47.68 45.17 -39.44
CA GLU A 169 -48.97 45.40 -40.08
C GLU A 169 -49.67 44.08 -40.39
N TYR A 170 -50.94 43.97 -40.03
CA TYR A 170 -51.76 42.83 -40.44
C TYR A 170 -52.06 42.91 -41.94
N VAL A 171 -51.70 41.86 -42.68
CA VAL A 171 -51.93 41.75 -44.12
C VAL A 171 -52.67 40.44 -44.40
N GLU A 172 -53.92 40.55 -44.84
CA GLU A 172 -54.77 39.40 -45.11
C GLU A 172 -54.11 38.43 -46.12
N GLY A 173 -54.06 37.14 -45.75
CA GLY A 173 -53.45 36.09 -46.56
C GLY A 173 -51.91 36.10 -46.62
N VAL A 174 -51.23 37.06 -45.96
CA VAL A 174 -49.76 37.19 -45.99
C VAL A 174 -49.17 37.21 -44.59
N TYR A 175 -49.66 38.10 -43.71
CA TYR A 175 -49.20 38.28 -42.35
C TYR A 175 -50.43 38.40 -41.43
N THR A 176 -50.84 37.27 -40.89
CA THR A 176 -52.09 37.12 -40.12
C THR A 176 -51.80 36.79 -38.66
N CYS A 177 -52.82 36.58 -37.83
CA CYS A 177 -52.66 36.31 -36.40
C CYS A 177 -51.66 35.18 -36.07
N ILE A 178 -51.58 34.15 -36.93
CA ILE A 178 -50.60 33.07 -36.74
C ILE A 178 -49.15 33.54 -36.93
N ASN A 179 -48.90 34.52 -37.81
CA ASN A 179 -47.58 35.09 -38.03
C ASN A 179 -47.16 35.94 -36.83
N PHE A 180 -48.06 36.79 -36.31
CA PHE A 180 -47.82 37.52 -35.06
C PHE A 180 -47.49 36.55 -33.91
N ALA A 181 -48.30 35.52 -33.71
CA ALA A 181 -48.05 34.53 -32.65
C ALA A 181 -46.71 33.78 -32.82
N ALA A 182 -46.34 33.44 -34.06
CA ALA A 182 -45.09 32.76 -34.36
C ALA A 182 -43.86 33.65 -34.11
N ASP A 183 -43.91 34.90 -34.57
CA ASP A 183 -42.82 35.87 -34.41
C ASP A 183 -42.61 36.23 -32.93
N PHE A 184 -43.70 36.51 -32.20
CA PHE A 184 -43.64 36.75 -30.76
C PHE A 184 -43.05 35.56 -30.01
N LYS A 185 -43.48 34.33 -30.33
CA LYS A 185 -42.94 33.10 -29.72
C LYS A 185 -41.45 32.94 -30.03
N MET A 186 -41.01 33.26 -31.24
CA MET A 186 -39.59 33.24 -31.62
C MET A 186 -38.78 34.30 -30.85
N ASN A 187 -39.31 35.51 -30.70
CA ASN A 187 -38.66 36.56 -29.91
C ASN A 187 -38.54 36.17 -28.44
N ALA A 188 -39.59 35.56 -27.87
CA ALA A 188 -39.57 35.05 -26.51
C ALA A 188 -38.53 33.94 -26.34
N PHE A 189 -38.44 33.02 -27.33
CA PHE A 189 -37.41 31.99 -27.37
C PHE A 189 -36.00 32.59 -27.39
N ASN A 190 -35.77 33.60 -28.23
CA ASN A 190 -34.49 34.32 -28.31
C ASN A 190 -34.16 35.07 -27.01
N ALA A 191 -35.19 35.49 -26.27
CA ALA A 191 -35.06 36.04 -24.92
C ALA A 191 -34.90 34.97 -23.82
N GLY A 192 -34.91 33.69 -24.16
CA GLY A 192 -34.74 32.57 -23.23
C GLY A 192 -36.02 32.13 -22.51
N TYR A 193 -37.19 32.55 -22.99
CA TYR A 193 -38.48 32.24 -22.36
C TYR A 193 -39.27 31.16 -23.11
N ARG A 194 -39.88 30.26 -22.34
CA ARG A 194 -40.83 29.27 -22.85
C ARG A 194 -42.17 29.94 -23.11
N CYS A 195 -42.44 30.20 -24.38
CA CYS A 195 -43.69 30.77 -24.86
C CYS A 195 -44.48 29.70 -25.60
N GLY A 196 -45.76 29.51 -25.28
CA GLY A 196 -46.66 28.60 -25.99
C GLY A 196 -47.42 29.32 -27.10
N LEU A 197 -47.61 28.66 -28.24
CA LEU A 197 -48.53 29.11 -29.29
C LEU A 197 -49.93 28.59 -28.97
N VAL A 198 -50.92 29.46 -29.04
CA VAL A 198 -52.29 29.16 -28.66
C VAL A 198 -53.15 29.29 -29.91
N TYR A 199 -53.82 28.21 -30.28
CA TYR A 199 -54.77 28.19 -31.39
C TYR A 199 -56.17 28.05 -30.83
N ILE A 200 -57.04 29.03 -31.11
CA ILE A 200 -58.44 29.06 -30.66
C ILE A 200 -59.38 28.87 -31.85
N GLU A 201 -60.41 28.06 -31.68
CA GLU A 201 -61.45 27.80 -32.67
C GLU A 201 -62.78 28.42 -32.24
N PHE A 202 -63.46 29.05 -33.19
CA PHE A 202 -64.82 29.56 -33.09
C PHE A 202 -65.76 28.74 -33.99
N ILE A 203 -67.06 29.03 -33.94
CA ILE A 203 -68.04 28.40 -34.86
C ILE A 203 -67.72 28.71 -36.33
N GLN A 204 -67.24 29.93 -36.62
CA GLN A 204 -66.94 30.41 -37.97
C GLN A 204 -65.59 31.14 -38.00
N GLY A 205 -64.52 30.40 -37.73
CA GLY A 205 -63.15 30.92 -37.83
C GLY A 205 -62.23 30.38 -36.75
N ALA A 206 -61.01 30.87 -36.78
CA ALA A 206 -59.99 30.57 -35.78
C ALA A 206 -59.12 31.81 -35.57
N HIS A 207 -58.42 31.83 -34.45
CA HIS A 207 -57.48 32.89 -34.12
C HIS A 207 -56.26 32.28 -33.42
N ALA A 208 -55.15 33.01 -33.44
CA ALA A 208 -53.90 32.56 -32.85
C ALA A 208 -53.33 33.66 -31.95
N LEU A 209 -52.84 33.25 -30.79
CA LEU A 209 -52.21 34.10 -29.81
C LEU A 209 -51.10 33.31 -29.10
N VAL A 210 -50.58 33.83 -28.00
CA VAL A 210 -49.50 33.18 -27.24
C VAL A 210 -49.82 33.08 -25.75
N CYS A 211 -49.08 32.24 -25.03
CA CYS A 211 -49.20 32.13 -23.58
C CYS A 211 -47.84 31.92 -22.90
N PHE A 212 -47.76 32.34 -21.64
CA PHE A 212 -46.66 31.96 -20.75
C PHE A 212 -47.22 31.17 -19.57
N ASN A 213 -46.59 30.05 -19.23
CA ASN A 213 -46.82 29.40 -17.95
C ASN A 213 -45.89 30.05 -16.94
N THR A 214 -46.36 31.09 -16.25
CA THR A 214 -45.51 31.85 -15.34
C THR A 214 -45.25 31.07 -14.06
N THR A 215 -44.05 31.20 -13.50
CA THR A 215 -43.62 30.43 -12.32
C THR A 215 -44.35 30.83 -11.03
N ASP A 216 -44.91 32.04 -10.98
CA ASP A 216 -45.53 32.67 -9.81
C ASP A 216 -46.98 33.13 -10.04
N GLY A 217 -47.44 33.22 -11.29
CA GLY A 217 -48.80 33.67 -11.65
C GLY A 217 -49.65 32.63 -12.40
N GLY A 218 -49.08 31.47 -12.74
CA GLY A 218 -49.75 30.46 -13.57
C GLY A 218 -49.84 30.87 -15.05
N LEU A 219 -50.78 30.25 -15.77
CA LEU A 219 -50.93 30.44 -17.20
C LEU A 219 -51.56 31.79 -17.55
N ILE A 220 -50.87 32.60 -18.35
CA ILE A 220 -51.37 33.87 -18.89
C ILE A 220 -51.39 33.82 -20.41
N PHE A 221 -52.34 34.51 -21.05
CA PHE A 221 -52.45 34.61 -22.50
C PHE A 221 -52.23 36.06 -22.93
N ILE A 222 -51.48 36.25 -24.02
CA ILE A 222 -51.14 37.56 -24.56
C ILE A 222 -51.57 37.60 -26.03
N GLU A 223 -52.22 38.69 -26.43
CA GLU A 223 -52.53 39.01 -27.81
C GLU A 223 -51.34 39.73 -28.46
N PRO A 224 -50.51 39.04 -29.27
CA PRO A 224 -49.29 39.63 -29.82
C PRO A 224 -49.53 40.78 -30.80
N GLN A 225 -50.77 40.97 -31.27
CA GLN A 225 -51.14 42.11 -32.10
C GLN A 225 -51.36 43.41 -31.32
N THR A 226 -51.58 43.33 -30.00
CA THR A 226 -51.98 44.49 -29.16
C THR A 226 -51.25 44.58 -27.82
N ASP A 227 -50.45 43.56 -27.47
CA ASP A 227 -49.82 43.36 -26.16
C ASP A 227 -50.79 43.19 -24.98
N ASP A 228 -52.09 43.02 -25.27
CA ASP A 228 -53.10 42.87 -24.24
C ASP A 228 -53.11 41.46 -23.64
N MET A 229 -53.38 41.42 -22.34
CA MET A 229 -53.65 40.17 -21.65
C MET A 229 -55.08 39.71 -21.93
N MET A 230 -55.20 38.48 -22.41
CA MET A 230 -56.48 37.92 -22.82
C MET A 230 -56.95 36.85 -21.84
N ARG A 231 -58.24 36.83 -21.57
CA ARG A 231 -58.94 35.69 -20.98
C ARG A 231 -59.28 34.70 -22.08
N VAL A 232 -58.92 33.43 -21.88
CA VAL A 232 -59.20 32.34 -22.84
C VAL A 232 -59.83 31.18 -22.08
N GLU A 233 -61.13 30.99 -22.27
CA GLU A 233 -61.91 29.91 -21.66
C GLU A 233 -62.97 29.42 -22.65
N ILE A 234 -63.26 28.12 -22.66
CA ILE A 234 -64.32 27.58 -23.52
C ILE A 234 -65.67 28.16 -23.08
N GLY A 235 -66.44 28.68 -24.03
CA GLY A 235 -67.77 29.24 -23.81
C GLY A 235 -67.82 30.76 -23.62
N ILE A 236 -66.69 31.45 -23.50
CA ILE A 236 -66.66 32.92 -23.51
C ILE A 236 -66.52 33.45 -24.93
N ARG A 237 -66.92 34.70 -25.17
CA ARG A 237 -66.69 35.42 -26.43
C ARG A 237 -65.32 36.07 -26.40
N TYR A 238 -64.41 35.63 -27.27
CA TYR A 238 -63.00 36.01 -27.18
C TYR A 238 -62.77 37.52 -27.21
N TRP A 239 -63.27 38.24 -28.21
CA TRP A 239 -63.09 39.69 -28.29
C TRP A 239 -64.00 40.42 -27.30
N ASN A 240 -65.30 40.07 -27.28
CA ASN A 240 -66.28 40.79 -26.47
C ASN A 240 -66.01 40.73 -24.96
N ASP A 241 -65.71 39.55 -24.43
CA ASP A 241 -65.51 39.38 -23.00
C ASP A 241 -64.11 39.86 -22.55
N ASN A 242 -63.23 40.16 -23.51
CA ASN A 242 -61.95 40.86 -23.30
C ASN A 242 -62.03 42.37 -23.60
N GLY A 243 -63.23 42.94 -23.75
CA GLY A 243 -63.43 44.39 -23.85
C GLY A 243 -63.38 44.98 -25.26
N TYR A 244 -63.25 44.13 -26.29
CA TYR A 244 -63.30 44.53 -27.69
C TYR A 244 -64.72 44.42 -28.26
N THR A 245 -64.98 45.06 -29.40
CA THR A 245 -66.28 44.93 -30.09
C THR A 245 -66.15 43.99 -31.28
N CYS A 246 -66.81 42.83 -31.22
CA CYS A 246 -66.90 41.88 -32.32
C CYS A 246 -68.36 41.63 -32.74
N PRO A 247 -68.73 41.93 -34.00
CA PRO A 247 -70.12 41.87 -34.46
C PRO A 247 -70.59 40.45 -34.80
N TRP A 248 -69.68 39.46 -34.90
CA TRP A 248 -70.00 38.06 -35.14
C TRP A 248 -69.73 37.18 -33.93
N ASN A 249 -70.31 35.98 -33.90
CA ASN A 249 -70.14 35.05 -32.78
C ASN A 249 -68.73 34.42 -32.79
N ASP A 250 -67.93 34.87 -31.83
CA ASP A 250 -66.55 34.49 -31.53
C ASP A 250 -66.46 33.71 -30.20
N THR A 251 -67.51 32.96 -29.87
CA THR A 251 -67.49 32.06 -28.71
C THR A 251 -66.42 30.98 -28.91
N ILE A 252 -65.49 30.88 -27.97
CA ILE A 252 -64.43 29.87 -27.99
C ILE A 252 -65.06 28.50 -27.77
N ILE A 253 -64.98 27.62 -28.78
CA ILE A 253 -65.50 26.24 -28.68
C ILE A 253 -64.39 25.25 -28.32
N ARG A 254 -63.14 25.59 -28.65
CA ARG A 254 -61.95 24.78 -28.38
C ARG A 254 -60.71 25.66 -28.44
N TYR A 255 -59.68 25.27 -27.69
CA TYR A 255 -58.34 25.79 -27.91
C TYR A 255 -57.27 24.72 -27.65
N ILE A 256 -56.08 24.95 -28.20
CA ILE A 256 -54.91 24.08 -28.05
C ILE A 256 -53.71 24.98 -27.71
N ILE A 257 -52.87 24.51 -26.80
CA ILE A 257 -51.59 25.15 -26.48
C ILE A 257 -50.46 24.26 -26.99
N ILE A 258 -49.55 24.86 -27.76
CA ILE A 258 -48.40 24.22 -28.38
C ILE A 258 -47.13 24.86 -27.79
N TRP A 259 -46.52 24.15 -26.85
CA TRP A 259 -45.28 24.56 -26.19
C TRP A 259 -44.06 24.43 -27.09
#